data_AF-A0A2A5AAE8-F1
#
_entry.id   AF-A0A2A5AAE8-F1
#
_cell.length_a   1.000
_cell.length_b   1.000
_cell.length_c   1.000
_cell.angle_alpha   90.00
_cell.angle_beta   90.00
_cell.angle_gamma   90.00
#
_symmetry.space_group_name_H-M   'P 1'
#
loop_
_entity.id
_entity.type
_entity.pdbx_description
1 polymer ?
#
loop_
_entity_poly.entity_id
_entity_poly.type
_entity_poly.pdbx_seq_one_letter_code
_entity_poly.pdbx_strand_id
1 'polypeptide(L)'
;MLFNRRNFIKNIGLSLGSLGLINTSYLEASITSQKKSKFIQNFYLQLHKWHCENFYDFDKQFHQIEKNYVKKCIELMDDWAYQVNENFVYSLASYSHHISKQGVNSSRISFGSYKFSEQLKPYLQEVLKLRSIPLNILDNKKAIGLGWDFETGAFKVYFHHENLSTINDNDLLSLKKQVTDSIYSNGLSSYSFHGNKLVEKKLYVALHEKLPQRFKQLFSKTDKISHTNLMVSSTRGVIPQMDLEQYNFKTLDQNGQRLFKEYKTTFGNQLDTISYNTKDSYTLYFPH
;
A
#
# COMPACT_ATOMS: atom_id res chain seq x y z
N MET A 1 -9.83 -11.72 -8.56
CA MET A 1 -11.03 -10.87 -8.42
C MET A 1 -10.73 -9.57 -9.15
N LEU A 2 -11.46 -9.27 -10.22
CA LEU A 2 -11.28 -8.03 -10.98
C LEU A 2 -11.58 -6.87 -10.03
N PHE A 3 -10.61 -5.97 -9.83
CA PHE A 3 -10.86 -4.61 -9.37
C PHE A 3 -12.19 -4.15 -9.97
N ASN A 4 -13.07 -3.55 -9.18
CA ASN A 4 -14.41 -3.15 -9.60
C ASN A 4 -14.32 -1.96 -10.59
N ARG A 5 -13.70 -2.20 -11.76
CA ARG A 5 -13.42 -1.28 -12.88
C ARG A 5 -14.67 -0.49 -13.27
N ARG A 6 -15.83 -1.14 -13.14
CA ARG A 6 -17.14 -0.56 -13.44
C ARG A 6 -17.49 0.63 -12.55
N ASN A 7 -17.05 0.69 -11.29
CA ASN A 7 -17.43 1.80 -10.40
C ASN A 7 -16.54 3.03 -10.58
N PHE A 8 -15.24 2.84 -10.85
CA PHE A 8 -14.32 3.96 -11.08
C PHE A 8 -14.59 4.67 -12.41
N ILE A 9 -14.81 3.91 -13.51
CA ILE A 9 -15.15 4.47 -14.82
C ILE A 9 -16.54 5.14 -14.82
N LYS A 10 -17.53 4.58 -14.09
CA LYS A 10 -18.85 5.21 -13.95
C LYS A 10 -18.79 6.57 -13.24
N ASN A 11 -17.91 6.74 -12.25
CA ASN A 11 -17.80 8.00 -11.52
C ASN A 11 -17.10 9.10 -12.33
N ILE A 12 -16.13 8.77 -13.19
CA ILE A 12 -15.53 9.74 -14.14
C ILE A 12 -16.55 10.13 -15.22
N GLY A 13 -17.37 9.17 -15.68
CA GLY A 13 -18.43 9.44 -16.67
C GLY A 13 -19.57 10.33 -16.15
N LEU A 14 -19.73 10.47 -14.83
CA LEU A 14 -20.78 11.31 -14.22
C LEU A 14 -20.36 12.78 -14.03
N SER A 15 -19.06 13.11 -14.15
CA SER A 15 -18.59 14.51 -14.09
C SER A 15 -18.47 15.18 -15.46
N LEU A 16 -18.75 14.45 -16.55
CA LEU A 16 -18.90 14.97 -17.90
C LEU A 16 -20.39 14.92 -18.24
N GLY A 17 -20.98 16.08 -18.47
CA GLY A 17 -22.43 16.30 -18.43
C GLY A 17 -23.29 15.38 -19.30
N SER A 18 -24.53 15.22 -18.82
CA SER A 18 -25.75 14.81 -19.51
C SER A 18 -25.69 14.79 -21.05
N LEU A 19 -25.23 13.69 -21.64
CA LEU A 19 -25.46 13.33 -23.04
C LEU A 19 -25.28 11.81 -23.20
N GLY A 20 -26.38 11.10 -23.44
CA GLY A 20 -26.41 9.79 -24.11
C GLY A 20 -25.93 8.59 -23.27
N LEU A 21 -26.77 7.56 -23.20
CA LEU A 21 -26.38 6.22 -22.77
C LEU A 21 -25.35 5.63 -23.75
N ILE A 22 -24.07 5.96 -23.56
CA ILE A 22 -22.97 5.29 -24.26
C ILE A 22 -22.73 3.95 -23.59
N ASN A 23 -22.86 2.88 -24.37
CA ASN A 23 -22.61 1.51 -23.98
C ASN A 23 -21.14 1.37 -23.52
N THR A 24 -20.89 1.35 -22.21
CA THR A 24 -19.53 1.39 -21.60
C THR A 24 -18.66 0.19 -21.98
N SER A 25 -19.26 -0.90 -22.51
CA SER A 25 -18.53 -2.07 -23.00
C SER A 25 -17.71 -1.80 -24.26
N TYR A 26 -18.06 -0.78 -25.07
CA TYR A 26 -17.32 -0.42 -26.28
C TYR A 26 -16.13 0.52 -26.03
N LEU A 27 -16.18 1.35 -24.98
CA LEU A 27 -15.07 2.22 -24.58
C LEU A 27 -13.93 1.44 -23.91
N GLU A 28 -14.22 0.33 -23.23
CA GLU A 28 -13.20 -0.53 -22.62
C GLU A 28 -12.34 -1.28 -23.65
N ALA A 29 -12.84 -1.49 -24.88
CA ALA A 29 -12.17 -2.29 -25.91
C ALA A 29 -11.17 -1.52 -26.80
N SER A 30 -11.06 -0.18 -26.68
CA SER A 30 -10.28 0.65 -27.61
C SER A 30 -9.12 1.45 -26.97
N ILE A 31 -8.89 1.28 -25.67
CA ILE A 31 -7.72 1.85 -25.01
C ILE A 31 -6.56 0.87 -25.22
N THR A 32 -5.65 1.20 -26.14
CA THR A 32 -4.39 0.48 -26.31
C THR A 32 -3.63 0.43 -24.97
N SER A 33 -2.86 -0.62 -24.73
CA SER A 33 -2.07 -0.79 -23.49
C SER A 33 -1.25 0.46 -23.13
N GLN A 34 -0.72 1.15 -24.14
CA GLN A 34 0.02 2.40 -23.99
C GLN A 34 -0.86 3.57 -23.48
N LYS A 35 -2.09 3.70 -23.98
CA LYS A 35 -3.03 4.73 -23.49
C LYS A 35 -3.44 4.44 -22.04
N LYS A 36 -3.63 3.17 -21.68
CA LYS A 36 -3.94 2.75 -20.30
C LYS A 36 -2.80 3.12 -19.35
N SER A 37 -1.56 2.79 -19.70
CA SER A 37 -0.39 3.10 -18.87
C SER A 37 -0.24 4.61 -18.65
N LYS A 38 -0.33 5.44 -19.70
CA LYS A 38 -0.31 6.91 -19.56
C LYS A 38 -1.42 7.45 -18.66
N PHE A 39 -2.63 6.89 -18.74
CA PHE A 39 -3.73 7.29 -17.87
C PHE A 39 -3.42 7.01 -16.39
N ILE A 40 -2.92 5.80 -16.08
CA ILE A 40 -2.55 5.39 -14.72
C ILE A 40 -1.42 6.27 -14.18
N GLN A 41 -0.40 6.53 -14.99
CA GLN A 41 0.70 7.42 -14.64
C GLN A 41 0.20 8.82 -14.29
N ASN A 42 -0.66 9.40 -15.13
CA ASN A 42 -1.24 10.72 -14.90
C ASN A 42 -2.10 10.75 -13.64
N PHE A 43 -2.87 9.70 -13.38
CA PHE A 43 -3.64 9.59 -12.13
C PHE A 43 -2.72 9.64 -10.92
N TYR A 44 -1.65 8.85 -10.89
CA TYR A 44 -0.73 8.82 -9.74
C TYR A 44 0.04 10.13 -9.56
N LEU A 45 0.38 10.83 -10.64
CA LEU A 45 0.96 12.17 -10.58
C LEU A 45 -0.03 13.18 -9.97
N GLN A 46 -1.31 13.14 -10.37
CA GLN A 46 -2.35 14.00 -9.81
C GLN A 46 -2.64 13.68 -8.35
N LEU A 47 -2.70 12.39 -7.99
CA LEU A 47 -2.88 11.94 -6.62
C LEU A 47 -1.72 12.38 -5.73
N HIS A 48 -0.48 12.26 -6.22
CA HIS A 48 0.71 12.71 -5.49
C HIS A 48 0.67 14.21 -5.23
N LYS A 49 0.47 15.00 -6.30
CA LYS A 49 0.37 16.46 -6.20
C LYS A 49 -0.72 16.89 -5.21
N TRP A 50 -1.92 16.33 -5.35
CA TRP A 50 -3.03 16.64 -4.45
C TRP A 50 -2.70 16.28 -3.00
N HIS A 51 -2.06 15.12 -2.75
CA HIS A 51 -1.66 14.75 -1.40
C HIS A 51 -0.64 15.75 -0.82
N CYS A 52 0.33 16.17 -1.61
CA CYS A 52 1.31 17.19 -1.23
C CYS A 52 0.64 18.51 -0.83
N GLU A 53 -0.41 18.91 -1.56
CA GLU A 53 -1.14 20.16 -1.32
C GLU A 53 -2.09 20.10 -0.12
N ASN A 54 -2.63 18.93 0.21
CA ASN A 54 -3.74 18.82 1.18
C ASN A 54 -3.35 18.15 2.51
N PHE A 55 -2.27 17.36 2.55
CA PHE A 55 -1.93 16.56 3.73
C PHE A 55 -0.47 16.70 4.17
N TYR A 56 0.47 16.42 3.26
CA TYR A 56 1.88 16.41 3.59
C TYR A 56 2.73 16.62 2.34
N ASP A 57 3.49 17.71 2.33
CA ASP A 57 4.31 18.15 1.19
C ASP A 57 5.58 17.29 1.04
N PHE A 58 5.42 16.11 0.44
CA PHE A 58 6.52 15.18 0.19
C PHE A 58 7.57 15.76 -0.77
N ASP A 59 7.16 16.61 -1.71
CA ASP A 59 8.06 17.23 -2.68
C ASP A 59 9.11 18.12 -2.00
N LYS A 60 8.77 18.77 -0.88
CA LYS A 60 9.75 19.51 -0.07
C LYS A 60 10.69 18.62 0.75
N GLN A 61 10.26 17.40 1.08
CA GLN A 61 11.01 16.52 1.98
C GLN A 61 11.94 15.54 1.25
N PHE A 62 11.57 15.10 0.05
CA PHE A 62 12.39 14.18 -0.73
C PHE A 62 13.69 14.81 -1.19
N HIS A 63 14.79 14.08 -1.04
CA HIS A 63 16.02 14.36 -1.78
C HIS A 63 15.82 14.08 -3.28
N GLN A 64 16.60 14.72 -4.16
CA GLN A 64 16.47 14.55 -5.62
C GLN A 64 16.60 13.08 -6.07
N ILE A 65 17.49 12.31 -5.44
CA ILE A 65 17.64 10.86 -5.71
C ILE A 65 16.35 10.09 -5.39
N GLU A 66 15.65 10.45 -4.32
CA GLU A 66 14.38 9.81 -3.95
C GLU A 66 13.25 10.22 -4.89
N LYS A 67 13.21 11.49 -5.29
CA LYS A 67 12.31 11.96 -6.35
C LYS A 67 12.51 11.19 -7.65
N ASN A 68 13.77 10.91 -8.02
CA ASN A 68 14.09 10.12 -9.21
C ASN A 68 13.56 8.68 -9.08
N TYR A 69 13.71 8.05 -7.91
CA TYR A 69 13.14 6.73 -7.64
C TYR A 69 11.61 6.72 -7.75
N VAL A 70 10.93 7.67 -7.10
CA VAL A 70 9.46 7.80 -7.13
C VAL A 70 8.97 8.04 -8.56
N LYS A 71 9.59 8.97 -9.28
CA LYS A 71 9.30 9.24 -10.69
C LYS A 71 9.44 7.97 -11.53
N LYS A 72 10.52 7.20 -11.32
CA LYS A 72 10.74 5.97 -12.06
C LYS A 72 9.67 4.91 -11.75
N CYS A 73 9.25 4.80 -10.49
CA CYS A 73 8.14 3.92 -10.12
C CYS A 73 6.88 4.28 -10.89
N ILE A 74 6.52 5.57 -10.95
CA ILE A 74 5.36 6.06 -11.70
C ILE A 74 5.52 5.77 -13.20
N GLU A 75 6.64 6.12 -13.83
CA GLU A 75 6.91 5.90 -15.26
C GLU A 75 6.75 4.42 -15.70
N LEU A 76 7.02 3.48 -14.81
CA LEU A 76 6.90 2.06 -15.09
C LEU A 76 5.48 1.52 -14.85
N MET A 77 4.58 2.28 -14.22
CA MET A 77 3.22 1.79 -13.94
C MET A 77 2.44 1.54 -15.23
N ASP A 78 1.95 0.31 -15.37
CA ASP A 78 1.09 -0.13 -16.47
C ASP A 78 -0.21 -0.80 -16.01
N ASP A 79 -0.37 -0.96 -14.70
CA ASP A 79 -1.62 -1.34 -14.06
C ASP A 79 -1.75 -0.63 -12.70
N TRP A 80 -2.97 -0.65 -12.14
CA TRP A 80 -3.25 -0.09 -10.81
C TRP A 80 -2.54 -0.88 -9.72
N ALA A 81 -2.59 -2.20 -9.87
CA ALA A 81 -1.92 -3.14 -8.99
C ALA A 81 -1.56 -4.41 -9.74
N TYR A 82 -0.56 -5.13 -9.22
CA TYR A 82 -0.12 -6.42 -9.75
C TYR A 82 -0.60 -7.55 -8.88
N GLN A 83 -1.48 -8.37 -9.45
CA GLN A 83 -1.84 -9.64 -8.85
C GLN A 83 -0.64 -10.57 -8.90
N VAL A 84 -0.16 -11.01 -7.73
CA VAL A 84 0.95 -11.96 -7.61
C VAL A 84 0.43 -13.38 -7.54
N ASN A 85 -0.69 -13.57 -6.85
CA ASN A 85 -1.46 -14.81 -6.85
C ASN A 85 -2.94 -14.47 -6.56
N GLU A 86 -3.78 -15.47 -6.36
CA GLU A 86 -5.21 -15.26 -6.11
C GLU A 86 -5.52 -14.34 -4.92
N ASN A 87 -4.58 -14.21 -3.97
CA ASN A 87 -4.80 -13.61 -2.65
C ASN A 87 -3.86 -12.45 -2.33
N PHE A 88 -2.90 -12.16 -3.21
CA PHE A 88 -1.96 -11.06 -3.04
C PHE A 88 -2.00 -10.14 -4.25
N VAL A 89 -2.35 -8.90 -3.96
CA VAL A 89 -2.28 -7.78 -4.89
C VAL A 89 -1.23 -6.82 -4.34
N TYR A 90 -0.15 -6.61 -5.09
CA TYR A 90 0.84 -5.60 -4.76
C TYR A 90 0.60 -4.34 -5.52
N SER A 91 0.94 -3.27 -4.86
CA SER A 91 0.55 -1.98 -5.35
C SER A 91 1.71 -1.04 -5.33
N LEU A 92 1.62 -0.09 -6.24
CA LEU A 92 2.79 0.62 -6.73
C LEU A 92 3.03 1.91 -5.98
N ALA A 93 1.97 2.47 -5.41
CA ALA A 93 2.06 3.47 -4.38
C ALA A 93 1.07 3.17 -3.25
N SER A 94 1.37 3.69 -2.07
CA SER A 94 0.42 3.76 -0.97
C SER A 94 0.65 5.05 -0.21
N TYR A 95 -0.44 5.77 0.02
CA TYR A 95 -0.48 6.88 0.97
C TYR A 95 -1.16 6.37 2.23
N SER A 96 -0.53 6.58 3.38
CA SER A 96 -1.09 6.07 4.63
C SER A 96 -1.19 7.16 5.68
N HIS A 97 -2.29 7.12 6.43
CA HIS A 97 -2.54 8.04 7.55
C HIS A 97 -2.61 7.24 8.82
N HIS A 98 -1.70 7.50 9.75
CA HIS A 98 -1.82 6.96 11.09
C HIS A 98 -2.70 7.88 11.92
N ILE A 99 -3.81 7.35 12.42
CA ILE A 99 -4.70 8.07 13.33
C ILE A 99 -4.49 7.54 14.74
N SER A 100 -4.37 8.48 15.67
CA SER A 100 -4.21 8.23 17.11
C SER A 100 -4.89 9.35 17.91
N LYS A 101 -4.94 9.22 19.23
CA LYS A 101 -5.43 10.29 20.12
C LYS A 101 -4.62 11.58 20.01
N GLN A 102 -3.35 11.47 19.62
CA GLN A 102 -2.43 12.59 19.46
C GLN A 102 -2.62 13.34 18.13
N GLY A 103 -3.38 12.77 17.18
CA GLY A 103 -3.65 13.37 15.88
C GLY A 103 -3.43 12.41 14.72
N VAL A 104 -3.23 13.00 13.54
CA VAL A 104 -3.07 12.30 12.27
C VAL A 104 -1.66 12.52 11.72
N ASN A 105 -0.86 11.46 11.59
CA ASN A 105 0.39 11.49 10.81
C ASN A 105 0.07 11.08 9.38
N SER A 106 0.22 12.02 8.45
CA SER A 106 0.01 11.83 7.00
C SER A 106 1.32 11.83 6.20
N SER A 107 2.46 11.80 6.89
CA SER A 107 3.80 11.86 6.29
C SER A 107 4.31 10.51 5.78
N ARG A 108 3.40 9.55 5.58
CA ARG A 108 3.73 8.16 5.30
C ARG A 108 3.36 7.78 3.88
N ILE A 109 4.38 7.41 3.10
CA ILE A 109 4.23 7.04 1.70
C ILE A 109 5.12 5.85 1.35
N SER A 110 4.69 5.01 0.42
CA SER A 110 5.55 3.97 -0.16
C SER A 110 5.38 3.90 -1.66
N PHE A 111 6.47 3.59 -2.37
CA PHE A 111 6.49 3.36 -3.80
C PHE A 111 7.29 2.11 -4.13
N GLY A 112 6.91 1.40 -5.18
CA GLY A 112 7.60 0.21 -5.63
C GLY A 112 6.96 -0.48 -6.82
N SER A 113 7.49 -1.65 -7.17
CA SER A 113 6.89 -2.56 -8.12
C SER A 113 7.42 -3.98 -7.93
N TYR A 114 6.50 -4.93 -7.76
CA TYR A 114 6.83 -6.36 -7.84
C TYR A 114 7.26 -6.76 -9.25
N LYS A 115 6.51 -6.30 -10.26
CA LYS A 115 6.71 -6.63 -11.68
C LYS A 115 8.00 -6.04 -12.24
N PHE A 116 8.33 -4.80 -11.89
CA PHE A 116 9.47 -4.06 -12.41
C PHE A 116 10.61 -3.89 -11.40
N SER A 117 10.68 -4.78 -10.40
CA SER A 117 11.69 -4.74 -9.32
C SER A 117 13.12 -4.66 -9.84
N GLU A 118 13.51 -5.45 -10.84
CA GLU A 118 14.87 -5.40 -11.40
C GLU A 118 15.18 -4.08 -12.12
N GLN A 119 14.19 -3.48 -12.79
CA GLN A 119 14.36 -2.17 -13.44
C GLN A 119 14.46 -1.02 -12.42
N LEU A 120 13.84 -1.18 -11.25
CA LEU A 120 13.91 -0.22 -10.15
C LEU A 120 15.16 -0.38 -9.28
N LYS A 121 15.83 -1.54 -9.34
CA LYS A 121 16.96 -1.88 -8.48
C LYS A 121 18.10 -0.84 -8.50
N PRO A 122 18.53 -0.28 -9.64
CA PRO A 122 19.59 0.75 -9.65
C PRO A 122 19.18 2.00 -8.85
N TYR A 123 17.96 2.50 -9.06
CA TYR A 123 17.42 3.66 -8.35
C TYR A 123 17.23 3.39 -6.86
N LEU A 124 16.78 2.18 -6.51
CA LEU A 124 16.66 1.75 -5.12
C LEU A 124 18.04 1.76 -4.42
N GLN A 125 19.07 1.23 -5.08
CA GLN A 125 20.44 1.22 -4.54
C GLN A 125 20.98 2.64 -4.32
N GLU A 126 20.66 3.60 -5.19
CA GLU A 126 21.02 5.00 -4.98
C GLU A 126 20.35 5.59 -3.72
N VAL A 127 19.07 5.30 -3.50
CA VAL A 127 18.36 5.73 -2.28
C VAL A 127 18.97 5.09 -1.03
N LEU A 128 19.32 3.79 -1.07
CA LEU A 128 19.96 3.13 0.05
C LEU A 128 21.33 3.75 0.37
N LYS A 129 22.14 4.04 -0.66
CA LYS A 129 23.43 4.74 -0.48
C LYS A 129 23.25 6.12 0.14
N LEU A 130 22.29 6.91 -0.38
CA LEU A 130 21.94 8.22 0.19
C LEU A 130 21.60 8.12 1.68
N ARG A 131 20.81 7.11 2.07
CA ARG A 131 20.38 6.86 3.45
C ARG A 131 21.44 6.15 4.30
N SER A 132 22.63 5.90 3.76
CA SER A 132 23.71 5.13 4.42
C SER A 132 23.27 3.73 4.87
N ILE A 133 22.32 3.11 4.16
CA ILE A 133 21.84 1.77 4.42
C ILE A 133 22.71 0.77 3.63
N PRO A 134 23.29 -0.26 4.29
CA PRO A 134 24.11 -1.26 3.62
C PRO A 134 23.38 -1.96 2.47
N LEU A 135 24.04 -2.13 1.32
CA LEU A 135 23.42 -2.78 0.16
C LEU A 135 23.27 -4.29 0.31
N ASN A 136 24.02 -4.92 1.21
CA ASN A 136 23.94 -6.37 1.48
C ASN A 136 22.56 -6.78 2.04
N ILE A 137 21.71 -5.85 2.47
CA ILE A 137 20.32 -6.15 2.81
C ILE A 137 19.54 -6.72 1.60
N LEU A 138 19.99 -6.40 0.38
CA LEU A 138 19.42 -6.87 -0.88
C LEU A 138 19.90 -8.27 -1.27
N ASP A 139 20.92 -8.81 -0.59
CA ASP A 139 21.52 -10.09 -0.98
C ASP A 139 20.50 -11.21 -0.90
N ASN A 140 20.34 -11.91 -2.02
CA ASN A 140 19.39 -13.01 -2.23
C ASN A 140 17.92 -12.66 -1.94
N LYS A 141 17.54 -11.37 -2.02
CA LYS A 141 16.17 -10.91 -1.79
C LYS A 141 15.67 -10.07 -2.94
N LYS A 142 14.40 -10.27 -3.30
CA LYS A 142 13.70 -9.45 -4.28
C LYS A 142 13.13 -8.21 -3.59
N ALA A 143 13.85 -7.11 -3.61
CA ALA A 143 13.34 -5.82 -3.13
C ALA A 143 12.29 -5.29 -4.11
N ILE A 144 11.11 -4.95 -3.59
CA ILE A 144 9.96 -4.55 -4.40
C ILE A 144 9.50 -3.13 -4.15
N GLY A 145 10.05 -2.43 -3.15
CA GLY A 145 9.61 -1.08 -2.85
C GLY A 145 10.34 -0.45 -1.67
N LEU A 146 10.14 0.86 -1.55
CA LEU A 146 10.63 1.70 -0.46
C LEU A 146 9.47 2.42 0.22
N GLY A 147 9.62 2.74 1.50
CA GLY A 147 8.64 3.50 2.27
C GLY A 147 9.30 4.56 3.15
N TRP A 148 8.61 5.67 3.33
CA TRP A 148 9.03 6.81 4.12
C TRP A 148 7.95 7.15 5.15
N ASP A 149 8.39 7.58 6.31
CA ASP A 149 7.59 8.24 7.35
C ASP A 149 8.43 9.44 7.81
N PHE A 150 8.17 10.60 7.21
CA PHE A 150 9.05 11.76 7.36
C PHE A 150 8.96 12.39 8.75
N GLU A 151 7.78 12.37 9.38
CA GLU A 151 7.61 12.88 10.76
C GLU A 151 8.41 12.06 11.78
N THR A 152 8.47 10.73 11.61
CA THR A 152 9.21 9.86 12.53
C THR A 152 10.65 9.57 12.07
N GLY A 153 11.05 10.03 10.88
CA GLY A 153 12.34 9.72 10.28
C GLY A 153 12.52 8.23 9.89
N ALA A 154 11.44 7.43 9.89
CA ALA A 154 11.54 6.02 9.57
C ALA A 154 11.57 5.78 8.06
N PHE A 155 12.46 4.88 7.63
CA PHE A 155 12.61 4.45 6.24
C PHE A 155 12.44 2.94 6.14
N LYS A 156 11.79 2.43 5.09
CA LYS A 156 11.46 1.00 4.94
C LYS A 156 11.91 0.47 3.60
N VAL A 157 12.43 -0.76 3.61
CA VAL A 157 12.68 -1.55 2.41
C VAL A 157 11.75 -2.76 2.42
N TYR A 158 11.01 -2.96 1.34
CA TYR A 158 10.05 -4.05 1.21
C TYR A 158 10.60 -5.17 0.32
N PHE A 159 10.44 -6.41 0.76
CA PHE A 159 10.91 -7.61 0.06
C PHE A 159 9.79 -8.61 -0.15
N HIS A 160 9.69 -9.15 -1.35
CA HIS A 160 8.76 -10.24 -1.66
C HIS A 160 9.36 -11.60 -1.35
N HIS A 161 8.53 -12.49 -0.82
CA HIS A 161 8.83 -13.91 -0.64
C HIS A 161 7.85 -14.75 -1.45
N GLU A 162 8.37 -15.41 -2.49
CA GLU A 162 7.56 -16.35 -3.29
C GLU A 162 7.17 -17.59 -2.46
N ASN A 163 8.05 -17.99 -1.54
CA ASN A 163 7.79 -19.06 -0.60
C ASN A 163 8.38 -18.73 0.78
N LEU A 164 7.53 -18.58 1.79
CA LEU A 164 7.88 -18.31 3.17
C LEU A 164 8.68 -19.45 3.82
N SER A 165 8.74 -20.64 3.21
CA SER A 165 9.62 -21.73 3.68
C SER A 165 11.08 -21.53 3.30
N THR A 166 11.39 -20.65 2.34
CA THR A 166 12.76 -20.39 1.88
C THR A 166 13.42 -19.21 2.60
N ILE A 167 12.71 -18.57 3.52
CA ILE A 167 13.26 -17.52 4.37
C ILE A 167 14.44 -18.08 5.17
N ASN A 168 15.60 -17.47 5.01
CA ASN A 168 16.84 -17.79 5.73
C ASN A 168 17.22 -16.73 6.79
N ASP A 169 16.33 -15.78 7.06
CA ASP A 169 16.50 -14.77 8.10
C ASP A 169 15.88 -15.25 9.42
N ASN A 170 16.73 -15.45 10.45
CA ASN A 170 16.30 -15.99 11.75
C ASN A 170 15.23 -15.13 12.43
N ASP A 171 15.28 -13.81 12.28
CA ASP A 171 14.28 -12.94 12.90
C ASP A 171 12.93 -13.10 12.19
N LEU A 172 12.93 -13.14 10.85
CA LEU A 172 11.70 -13.39 10.10
C LEU A 172 11.13 -14.78 10.38
N LEU A 173 11.97 -15.80 10.54
CA LEU A 173 11.55 -17.14 10.96
C LEU A 173 10.91 -17.11 12.35
N SER A 174 11.46 -16.34 13.28
CA SER A 174 10.89 -16.13 14.61
C SER A 174 9.52 -15.45 14.53
N LEU A 175 9.36 -14.42 13.70
CA LEU A 175 8.07 -13.77 13.46
C LEU A 175 7.06 -14.74 12.85
N LYS A 176 7.46 -15.56 11.87
CA LYS A 176 6.60 -16.55 11.24
C LYS A 176 6.01 -17.53 12.25
N LYS A 177 6.79 -17.97 13.25
CA LYS A 177 6.33 -18.90 14.31
C LYS A 177 5.24 -18.31 15.21
N GLN A 178 5.07 -16.99 15.24
CA GLN A 178 3.98 -16.34 15.99
C GLN A 178 2.63 -16.44 15.27
N VAL A 179 2.64 -16.82 13.99
CA VAL A 179 1.41 -17.02 13.22
C VAL A 179 0.95 -18.47 13.40
N THR A 180 -0.10 -18.64 14.18
CA THR A 180 -0.74 -19.95 14.41
C THR A 180 -1.85 -20.25 13.39
N ASP A 181 -2.29 -19.22 12.66
CA ASP A 181 -3.35 -19.34 11.66
C ASP A 181 -2.84 -20.00 10.38
N SER A 182 -3.76 -20.57 9.59
CA SER A 182 -3.43 -21.11 8.27
C SER A 182 -3.12 -19.97 7.30
N ILE A 183 -1.91 -19.97 6.73
CA ILE A 183 -1.40 -18.93 5.85
C ILE A 183 -1.00 -19.45 4.48
N TYR A 184 -1.09 -18.58 3.48
CA TYR A 184 -0.53 -18.85 2.16
C TYR A 184 1.00 -18.93 2.20
N SER A 185 1.58 -19.62 1.21
CA SER A 185 3.03 -19.78 1.09
C SER A 185 3.75 -18.50 0.70
N ASN A 186 3.11 -17.52 0.07
CA ASN A 186 3.73 -16.25 -0.29
C ASN A 186 3.63 -15.23 0.84
N GLY A 187 4.52 -14.25 0.86
CA GLY A 187 4.39 -13.10 1.74
C GLY A 187 5.29 -11.94 1.39
N LEU A 188 5.26 -10.95 2.27
CA LEU A 188 6.10 -9.76 2.18
C LEU A 188 6.86 -9.62 3.50
N SER A 189 8.06 -9.04 3.46
CA SER A 189 8.71 -8.55 4.67
C SER A 189 9.09 -7.08 4.48
N SER A 190 9.16 -6.34 5.58
CA SER A 190 9.73 -4.99 5.55
C SER A 190 10.75 -4.78 6.65
N TYR A 191 11.81 -4.08 6.29
CA TYR A 191 12.94 -3.77 7.16
C TYR A 191 12.91 -2.26 7.37
N SER A 192 12.63 -1.84 8.61
CA SER A 192 12.47 -0.44 8.98
C SER A 192 13.75 0.07 9.63
N PHE A 193 14.22 1.23 9.18
CA PHE A 193 15.42 1.90 9.61
C PHE A 193 15.09 3.25 10.21
N HIS A 194 15.90 3.69 11.17
CA HIS A 194 15.96 5.07 11.62
C HIS A 194 17.42 5.53 11.46
N GLY A 195 17.66 6.48 10.55
CA GLY A 195 19.00 6.67 9.99
C GLY A 195 19.48 5.39 9.27
N ASN A 196 20.67 4.90 9.63
CA ASN A 196 21.23 3.66 9.10
C ASN A 196 20.98 2.43 10.01
N LYS A 197 20.32 2.61 11.15
CA LYS A 197 20.07 1.54 12.12
C LYS A 197 18.79 0.81 11.78
N LEU A 198 18.86 -0.51 11.62
CA LEU A 198 17.68 -1.37 11.55
C LEU A 198 16.98 -1.39 12.92
N VAL A 199 15.70 -1.01 12.96
CA VAL A 199 14.92 -0.89 14.20
C VAL A 199 13.73 -1.84 14.27
N GLU A 200 13.21 -2.32 13.14
CA GLU A 200 12.05 -3.21 13.12
C GLU A 200 12.05 -4.06 11.85
N LYS A 201 11.92 -5.37 12.01
CA LYS A 201 11.53 -6.30 10.94
C LYS A 201 10.06 -6.65 11.06
N LYS A 202 9.39 -6.77 9.91
CA LYS A 202 8.00 -7.20 9.79
C LYS A 202 7.87 -8.32 8.79
N LEU A 203 6.94 -9.22 9.04
CA LEU A 203 6.46 -10.22 8.10
C LEU A 203 4.96 -10.01 7.87
N TYR A 204 4.54 -9.98 6.62
CA TYR A 204 3.16 -9.85 6.20
C TYR A 204 2.74 -11.14 5.51
N VAL A 205 1.65 -11.74 5.99
CA VAL A 205 1.15 -13.03 5.51
C VAL A 205 -0.35 -12.95 5.29
N ALA A 206 -0.84 -13.47 4.17
CA ALA A 206 -2.27 -13.59 3.91
C ALA A 206 -2.81 -14.85 4.60
N LEU A 207 -4.00 -14.74 5.17
CA LEU A 207 -4.69 -15.85 5.81
C LEU A 207 -5.56 -16.60 4.80
N HIS A 208 -5.64 -17.93 4.94
CA HIS A 208 -6.64 -18.73 4.23
C HIS A 208 -8.07 -18.42 4.71
N GLU A 209 -8.22 -18.06 5.99
CA GLU A 209 -9.49 -17.66 6.56
C GLU A 209 -9.73 -16.16 6.42
N LYS A 210 -10.97 -15.77 6.14
CA LYS A 210 -11.33 -14.36 5.91
C LYS A 210 -11.08 -13.44 7.11
N LEU A 211 -11.29 -13.89 8.34
CA LEU A 211 -11.05 -13.09 9.55
C LEU A 211 -11.06 -13.97 10.82
N PRO A 212 -9.91 -14.14 11.51
CA PRO A 212 -9.85 -14.86 12.78
C PRO A 212 -10.80 -14.28 13.84
N GLN A 213 -11.40 -15.15 14.65
CA GLN A 213 -12.41 -14.76 15.67
C GLN A 213 -11.92 -13.64 16.60
N ARG A 214 -10.63 -13.68 17.00
CA ARG A 214 -10.00 -12.68 17.86
C ARG A 214 -10.02 -11.25 17.31
N PHE A 215 -10.21 -11.07 16.01
CA PHE A 215 -10.24 -9.75 15.36
C PHE A 215 -11.64 -9.26 15.01
N LYS A 216 -12.69 -10.10 15.10
CA LYS A 216 -14.06 -9.71 14.70
C LYS A 216 -14.62 -8.50 15.44
N GLN A 217 -14.20 -8.30 16.68
CA GLN A 217 -14.63 -7.17 17.53
C GLN A 217 -14.14 -5.78 17.06
N LEU A 218 -13.19 -5.74 16.12
CA LEU A 218 -12.67 -4.50 15.55
C LEU A 218 -13.52 -3.99 14.37
N PHE A 219 -14.49 -4.77 13.90
CA PHE A 219 -15.19 -4.50 12.63
C PHE A 219 -16.71 -4.58 12.76
N SER A 220 -17.38 -3.87 11.86
CA SER A 220 -18.84 -3.94 11.74
C SER A 220 -19.26 -5.19 10.97
N LYS A 221 -20.42 -5.74 11.31
CA LYS A 221 -21.06 -6.82 10.52
C LYS A 221 -21.37 -6.40 9.07
N THR A 222 -21.39 -5.10 8.80
CA THR A 222 -21.66 -4.54 7.46
C THR A 222 -20.41 -4.38 6.60
N ASP A 223 -19.22 -4.58 7.16
CA ASP A 223 -17.96 -4.46 6.41
C ASP A 223 -17.76 -5.69 5.52
N LYS A 224 -17.34 -5.46 4.27
CA LYS A 224 -16.94 -6.52 3.33
C LYS A 224 -15.44 -6.50 3.18
N ILE A 225 -14.82 -7.54 3.70
CA ILE A 225 -13.37 -7.76 3.68
C ILE A 225 -13.07 -8.68 2.50
N SER A 226 -12.20 -8.24 1.58
CA SER A 226 -11.73 -9.09 0.47
C SER A 226 -10.70 -10.09 0.99
N HIS A 227 -9.70 -9.59 1.72
CA HIS A 227 -8.59 -10.38 2.25
C HIS A 227 -8.19 -9.89 3.65
N THR A 228 -7.68 -10.81 4.46
CA THR A 228 -7.03 -10.48 5.73
C THR A 228 -5.57 -10.89 5.68
N ASN A 229 -4.72 -9.92 5.94
CA ASN A 229 -3.30 -10.05 6.11
C ASN A 229 -2.95 -9.89 7.60
N LEU A 230 -1.95 -10.63 8.06
CA LEU A 230 -1.31 -10.39 9.36
C LEU A 230 0.05 -9.75 9.14
N MET A 231 0.26 -8.59 9.75
CA MET A 231 1.58 -8.01 9.94
C MET A 231 2.11 -8.45 11.30
N VAL A 232 3.12 -9.33 11.30
CA VAL A 232 3.86 -9.69 12.51
C VAL A 232 5.09 -8.81 12.61
N SER A 233 5.19 -8.05 13.69
CA SER A 233 6.28 -7.12 13.96
C SER A 233 7.15 -7.61 15.12
N SER A 234 8.46 -7.43 14.95
CA SER A 234 9.46 -7.64 16.01
C SER A 234 9.30 -6.72 17.23
N THR A 235 8.56 -5.61 17.11
CA THR A 235 8.37 -4.64 18.21
C THR A 235 6.92 -4.50 18.65
N ARG A 236 5.95 -4.83 17.78
CA ARG A 236 4.52 -4.61 18.04
C ARG A 236 3.67 -5.89 18.09
N GLY A 237 4.27 -7.06 17.84
CA GLY A 237 3.55 -8.33 17.77
C GLY A 237 2.68 -8.44 16.52
N VAL A 238 1.57 -9.18 16.63
CA VAL A 238 0.68 -9.51 15.51
C VAL A 238 -0.41 -8.45 15.35
N ILE A 239 -0.49 -7.83 14.18
CA ILE A 239 -1.45 -6.78 13.85
C ILE A 239 -2.24 -7.20 12.60
N PRO A 240 -3.58 -7.18 12.63
CA PRO A 240 -4.38 -7.44 11.44
C PRO A 240 -4.33 -6.25 10.48
N GLN A 241 -4.28 -6.56 9.20
CA GLN A 241 -4.47 -5.65 8.09
C GLN A 241 -5.55 -6.23 7.18
N MET A 242 -6.50 -5.41 6.78
CA MET A 242 -7.63 -5.90 6.00
C MET A 242 -7.85 -5.05 4.78
N ASP A 243 -7.99 -5.76 3.66
CA ASP A 243 -8.28 -5.19 2.37
C ASP A 243 -9.81 -5.14 2.23
N LEU A 244 -10.35 -3.99 1.85
CA LEU A 244 -11.78 -3.68 1.99
C LEU A 244 -12.45 -3.57 0.62
N GLU A 245 -13.56 -4.29 0.42
CA GLU A 245 -14.46 -4.08 -0.72
C GLU A 245 -15.54 -3.05 -0.40
N GLN A 246 -15.96 -3.02 0.86
CA GLN A 246 -16.97 -2.10 1.38
C GLN A 246 -16.70 -1.88 2.86
N TYR A 247 -16.67 -0.62 3.28
CA TYR A 247 -16.38 -0.28 4.66
C TYR A 247 -17.36 0.76 5.21
N ASN A 248 -17.88 0.51 6.40
CA ASN A 248 -18.71 1.46 7.11
C ASN A 248 -17.83 2.51 7.82
N PHE A 249 -17.41 3.52 7.07
CA PHE A 249 -16.56 4.61 7.58
C PHE A 249 -17.15 5.37 8.77
N LYS A 250 -18.46 5.27 9.05
CA LYS A 250 -19.09 5.86 10.24
C LYS A 250 -18.57 5.26 11.55
N THR A 251 -17.90 4.12 11.49
CA THR A 251 -17.25 3.48 12.65
C THR A 251 -15.89 4.11 13.00
N LEU A 252 -15.33 4.92 12.09
CA LEU A 252 -14.10 5.68 12.35
C LEU A 252 -14.38 6.91 13.21
N ASP A 253 -13.34 7.44 13.85
CA ASP A 253 -13.39 8.74 14.49
C ASP A 253 -13.56 9.89 13.46
N GLN A 254 -13.70 11.12 13.95
CA GLN A 254 -13.90 12.29 13.08
C GLN A 254 -12.74 12.46 12.07
N ASN A 255 -11.51 12.18 12.46
CA ASN A 255 -10.33 12.30 11.59
C ASN A 255 -10.35 11.25 10.48
N GLY A 256 -10.62 9.99 10.82
CA GLY A 256 -10.74 8.91 9.85
C GLY A 256 -11.90 9.12 8.89
N GLN A 257 -13.05 9.60 9.39
CA GLN A 257 -14.20 9.97 8.55
C GLN A 257 -13.86 11.10 7.58
N ARG A 258 -13.14 12.13 8.05
CA ARG A 258 -12.72 13.26 7.22
C ARG A 258 -11.81 12.79 6.08
N LEU A 259 -10.73 12.08 6.41
CA LEU A 259 -9.79 11.54 5.42
C LEU A 259 -10.51 10.67 4.38
N PHE A 260 -11.35 9.74 4.83
CA PHE A 260 -12.12 8.89 3.93
C PHE A 260 -12.98 9.70 2.95
N LYS A 261 -13.66 10.74 3.44
CA LYS A 261 -14.51 11.60 2.60
C LYS A 261 -13.67 12.39 1.60
N GLU A 262 -12.52 12.93 2.00
CA GLU A 262 -11.66 13.73 1.12
C GLU A 262 -11.14 12.90 -0.07
N TYR A 263 -10.60 11.71 0.20
CA TYR A 263 -10.17 10.79 -0.88
C TYR A 263 -11.31 10.37 -1.79
N LYS A 264 -12.47 10.03 -1.20
CA LYS A 264 -13.63 9.57 -1.95
C LYS A 264 -14.22 10.68 -2.82
N THR A 265 -14.31 11.90 -2.32
CA THR A 265 -14.87 13.03 -3.06
C THR A 265 -13.94 13.47 -4.19
N THR A 266 -12.62 13.55 -3.95
CA THR A 266 -11.69 14.06 -4.96
C THR A 266 -11.40 13.05 -6.08
N PHE A 267 -11.19 11.78 -5.74
CA PHE A 267 -10.75 10.77 -6.72
C PHE A 267 -11.77 9.65 -6.95
N GLY A 268 -12.91 9.65 -6.26
CA GLY A 268 -13.82 8.49 -6.27
C GLY A 268 -13.21 7.26 -5.58
N ASN A 269 -12.09 7.44 -4.88
CA ASN A 269 -11.29 6.37 -4.32
C ASN A 269 -11.93 5.78 -3.08
N GLN A 270 -11.82 4.46 -2.94
CA GLN A 270 -12.20 3.77 -1.71
C GLN A 270 -10.96 3.56 -0.84
N LEU A 271 -11.20 3.46 0.47
CA LEU A 271 -10.19 2.97 1.40
C LEU A 271 -9.82 1.56 0.99
N ASP A 272 -8.53 1.34 0.72
CA ASP A 272 -8.04 0.05 0.23
C ASP A 272 -7.79 -0.88 1.41
N THR A 273 -6.88 -0.48 2.31
CA THR A 273 -6.50 -1.27 3.47
C THR A 273 -6.74 -0.49 4.75
N ILE A 274 -7.11 -1.19 5.82
CA ILE A 274 -7.09 -0.67 7.19
C ILE A 274 -6.28 -1.60 8.10
N SER A 275 -5.47 -1.02 8.98
CA SER A 275 -4.72 -1.75 10.00
C SER A 275 -5.02 -1.20 11.38
N TYR A 276 -5.46 -2.07 12.29
CA TYR A 276 -5.84 -1.70 13.65
C TYR A 276 -4.77 -2.15 14.64
N ASN A 277 -4.14 -1.20 15.33
CA ASN A 277 -3.43 -1.52 16.57
C ASN A 277 -4.43 -1.57 17.72
N THR A 278 -5.30 -0.57 17.81
CA THR A 278 -6.47 -0.48 18.71
C THR A 278 -7.60 0.29 18.01
N LYS A 279 -8.80 0.35 18.60
CA LYS A 279 -9.91 1.15 18.05
C LYS A 279 -9.58 2.65 17.92
N ASP A 280 -8.70 3.15 18.79
CA ASP A 280 -8.27 4.55 18.81
C ASP A 280 -6.90 4.75 18.13
N SER A 281 -6.31 3.70 17.56
CA SER A 281 -4.98 3.74 16.93
C SER A 281 -4.95 2.81 15.72
N TYR A 282 -5.11 3.39 14.53
CA TYR A 282 -5.19 2.65 13.29
C TYR A 282 -4.46 3.37 12.16
N THR A 283 -4.23 2.66 11.07
CA THR A 283 -3.69 3.22 9.83
C THR A 283 -4.68 2.98 8.70
N LEU A 284 -5.04 4.06 8.01
CA LEU A 284 -5.79 4.02 6.76
C LEU A 284 -4.81 4.04 5.59
N TYR A 285 -5.03 3.20 4.59
CA TYR A 285 -4.23 3.14 3.37
C TYR A 285 -5.12 3.48 2.18
N PHE A 286 -4.74 4.52 1.44
CA PHE A 286 -5.45 5.04 0.28
C PHE A 286 -4.63 4.80 -0.98
N PRO A 287 -5.33 4.73 -2.13
CA PRO A 287 -5.39 3.49 -2.87
C PRO A 287 -4.12 3.10 -3.59
N HIS A 288 -4.32 1.92 -4.13
CA HIS A 288 -3.64 1.24 -5.19
C HIS A 288 -4.40 1.42 -6.51
#